data_AF-A0A386TKU9-F1
#
_entry.id   AF-A0A386TKU9-F1
#
_cell.length_a   1.000
_cell.length_b   1.000
_cell.length_c   1.000
_cell.angle_alpha   90.00
_cell.angle_beta   90.00
_cell.angle_gamma   90.00
#
_symmetry.space_group_name_H-M   'P 1'
#
loop_
_entity.id
_entity.type
_entity.pdbx_description
1 polymer ?
#
loop_
_entity_poly.entity_id
_entity_poly.type
_entity_poly.pdbx_seq_one_letter_code
_entity_poly.pdbx_strand_id
1 'polypeptide(L)'
;LNIYQLLSTLCYIIPILLAVAFLTLIERKMLGYMQHRKGPNIVGPFGILQPVADGIKLFIKEPIRPATSSPILFLLAPVLALFLAMIIWIPIPMPLPLSDMNLGILFILALSSMMVFSILGSGWASNSKYALIGALRAVAQTISYEVTL
;
A
#
# COMPACT_ATOMS: atom_id res chain seq x y z
N LEU A 1 26.49 -0.87 -11.13
CA LEU A 1 25.09 -0.46 -11.00
C LEU A 1 24.87 0.67 -12.00
N ASN A 2 24.10 0.43 -13.08
CA ASN A 2 23.92 1.45 -14.12
C ASN A 2 23.12 2.62 -13.56
N ILE A 3 23.68 3.83 -13.59
CA ILE A 3 23.04 5.08 -13.11
C ILE A 3 21.67 5.27 -13.78
N TYR A 4 21.56 4.88 -15.06
CA TYR A 4 20.31 4.91 -15.82
C TYR A 4 19.20 4.04 -15.19
N GLN A 5 19.53 2.85 -14.69
CA GLN A 5 18.56 1.94 -14.06
C GLN A 5 18.13 2.42 -12.68
N LEU A 6 19.02 3.09 -11.94
CA LEU A 6 18.67 3.76 -10.69
C LEU A 6 17.71 4.93 -10.93
N LEU A 7 17.96 5.73 -11.98
CA LEU A 7 17.08 6.84 -12.34
C LEU A 7 15.70 6.34 -12.79
N SER A 8 15.63 5.30 -13.63
CA SER A 8 14.35 4.75 -14.08
C SER A 8 13.52 4.21 -12.91
N THR A 9 14.13 3.47 -11.98
CA THR A 9 13.44 2.98 -10.77
C THR A 9 12.91 4.10 -9.88
N LEU A 10 13.69 5.17 -9.65
CA LEU A 10 13.23 6.32 -8.86
C LEU A 10 12.08 7.07 -9.55
N CYS A 11 12.16 7.23 -10.87
CA CYS A 11 11.09 7.82 -11.67
C CYS A 11 9.79 7.02 -11.64
N TYR A 12 9.82 5.73 -11.25
CA TYR A 12 8.63 4.92 -11.02
C TYR A 12 8.10 5.05 -9.59
N ILE A 13 8.98 4.91 -8.59
CA ILE A 13 8.57 4.86 -7.17
C ILE A 13 7.97 6.21 -6.73
N ILE A 14 8.57 7.34 -7.12
CA ILE A 14 8.15 8.66 -6.66
C ILE A 14 6.72 9.00 -7.14
N PRO A 15 6.37 8.88 -8.43
CA PRO A 15 5.02 9.14 -8.90
C PRO A 15 3.97 8.18 -8.33
N ILE A 16 4.31 6.90 -8.13
CA ILE A 16 3.38 5.91 -7.55
C ILE A 16 3.01 6.34 -6.12
N LEU A 17 3.99 6.66 -5.27
CA LEU A 17 3.73 7.11 -3.91
C LEU A 17 2.93 8.42 -3.87
N LEU A 18 3.25 9.36 -4.76
CA LEU A 18 2.55 10.63 -4.87
C LEU A 18 1.09 10.43 -5.33
N ALA A 19 0.86 9.54 -6.31
CA ALA A 19 -0.47 9.20 -6.78
C ALA A 19 -1.32 8.58 -5.68
N VAL A 20 -0.78 7.64 -4.89
CA VAL A 20 -1.48 7.04 -3.75
C VAL A 20 -1.82 8.09 -2.69
N ALA A 21 -0.89 9.02 -2.39
CA ALA A 21 -1.15 10.09 -1.44
C ALA A 21 -2.33 10.98 -1.88
N PHE A 22 -2.38 11.40 -3.14
CA PHE A 22 -3.49 12.20 -3.66
C PHE A 22 -4.79 11.42 -3.85
N LEU A 23 -4.72 10.11 -4.11
CA LEU A 23 -5.90 9.25 -4.18
C LEU A 23 -6.71 9.32 -2.87
N THR A 24 -6.05 9.33 -1.71
CA THR A 24 -6.75 9.47 -0.42
C THR A 24 -7.50 10.80 -0.27
N LEU A 25 -6.96 11.90 -0.82
CA LEU A 25 -7.65 13.20 -0.81
C LEU A 25 -8.85 13.18 -1.75
N ILE A 26 -8.69 12.61 -2.95
CA ILE A 26 -9.76 12.49 -3.94
C ILE A 26 -10.90 11.66 -3.36
N GLU A 27 -10.60 10.52 -2.74
CA GLU A 27 -11.58 9.67 -2.08
C GLU A 27 -12.40 10.45 -1.04
N ARG A 28 -11.74 11.17 -0.11
CA ARG A 28 -12.42 11.99 0.90
C ARG A 28 -13.30 13.09 0.30
N LYS A 29 -12.87 13.70 -0.81
CA LYS A 29 -13.64 14.73 -1.51
C LYS A 29 -14.86 14.14 -2.22
N MET A 30 -14.66 13.08 -3.01
CA MET A 30 -15.73 12.41 -3.76
C MET A 30 -16.82 11.89 -2.82
N LEU A 31 -16.45 11.20 -1.74
CA LEU A 31 -17.39 10.73 -0.73
C LEU A 31 -18.11 11.90 -0.03
N GLY A 32 -17.41 13.01 0.22
CA GLY A 32 -18.03 14.22 0.74
C GLY A 32 -19.12 14.75 -0.19
N TYR A 33 -18.78 14.94 -1.47
CA TYR A 33 -19.71 15.46 -2.46
C TYR A 33 -20.93 14.56 -2.66
N MET A 34 -20.75 13.24 -2.66
CA MET A 34 -21.87 12.27 -2.69
C MET A 34 -22.77 12.40 -1.45
N GLN A 35 -22.20 12.68 -0.29
CA GLN A 35 -22.90 12.89 0.98
C GLN A 35 -23.42 14.33 1.16
N HIS A 36 -23.38 15.17 0.12
CA HIS A 36 -23.78 16.57 0.19
C HIS A 36 -23.03 17.39 1.27
N ARG A 37 -21.76 17.05 1.54
CA ARG A 37 -20.87 17.81 2.43
C ARG A 37 -19.54 18.12 1.74
N LYS A 38 -18.89 19.23 2.10
CA LYS A 38 -17.57 19.54 1.54
C LYS A 38 -16.52 18.59 2.12
N GLY A 39 -15.66 18.06 1.26
CA GLY A 39 -14.44 17.36 1.68
C GLY A 39 -13.39 18.31 2.29
N PRO A 40 -12.18 17.82 2.55
CA PRO A 40 -11.09 18.64 3.10
C PRO A 40 -10.83 19.88 2.24
N ASN A 41 -10.99 21.07 2.81
CA ASN A 41 -10.85 22.36 2.10
C ASN A 41 -10.02 23.41 2.87
N ILE A 42 -9.52 23.07 4.05
CA ILE A 42 -8.85 24.02 4.96
C ILE A 42 -7.33 23.99 4.79
N VAL A 43 -6.73 22.80 4.62
CA VAL A 43 -5.28 22.63 4.56
C VAL A 43 -4.75 22.99 3.16
N GLY A 44 -4.37 24.27 2.98
CA GLY A 44 -3.90 24.81 1.71
C GLY A 44 -5.02 25.14 0.72
N PRO A 45 -4.70 25.64 -0.49
CA PRO A 45 -5.69 25.96 -1.50
C PRO A 45 -6.47 24.71 -1.88
N PHE A 46 -7.79 24.76 -1.75
CA PHE A 46 -8.69 23.62 -1.98
C PHE A 46 -8.33 22.34 -1.21
N GLY A 47 -7.58 22.41 -0.11
CA GLY A 47 -7.18 21.21 0.64
C GLY A 47 -6.06 20.37 0.00
N ILE A 48 -5.39 20.85 -1.07
CA ILE A 48 -4.38 20.08 -1.83
C ILE A 48 -3.22 19.60 -0.93
N LEU A 49 -2.89 20.37 0.12
CA LEU A 49 -1.79 20.05 1.03
C LEU A 49 -2.18 19.02 2.12
N GLN A 50 -3.42 18.52 2.12
CA GLN A 50 -3.90 17.56 3.12
C GLN A 50 -3.04 16.26 3.21
N PRO A 51 -2.65 15.60 2.10
CA PRO A 51 -1.85 14.37 2.19
C PRO A 51 -0.48 14.60 2.82
N VAL A 52 0.11 15.78 2.55
CA VAL A 52 1.39 16.19 3.15
C VAL A 52 1.22 16.41 4.66
N ALA A 53 0.16 17.08 5.08
CA ALA A 53 -0.12 17.29 6.50
C ALA A 53 -0.40 15.98 7.26
N ASP A 54 -1.15 15.07 6.66
CA ASP A 54 -1.41 13.74 7.24
C ASP A 54 -0.11 12.93 7.36
N GLY A 55 0.77 12.99 6.37
CA GLY A 55 2.09 12.36 6.40
C GLY A 55 2.99 12.93 7.50
N ILE A 56 3.14 14.25 7.57
CA ILE A 56 3.93 14.93 8.62
C ILE A 56 3.39 14.58 10.01
N LYS A 57 2.06 14.55 10.17
CA LYS A 57 1.41 14.16 11.43
C LYS A 57 1.78 12.74 11.85
N LEU A 58 1.85 11.79 10.92
CA LEU A 58 2.26 10.41 11.23
C LEU A 58 3.74 10.31 11.62
N PHE A 59 4.62 11.12 11.03
CA PHE A 59 6.05 11.13 11.38
C PHE A 59 6.35 11.73 12.75
N ILE A 60 5.56 12.72 13.19
CA ILE A 60 5.73 13.35 14.51
C ILE A 60 5.12 12.50 15.63
N LYS A 61 4.21 11.58 15.29
CA LYS A 61 3.48 10.78 16.28
C LYS A 61 4.42 9.82 17.01
N GLU A 62 4.27 9.73 18.33
CA GLU A 62 5.06 8.82 19.16
C GLU A 62 4.90 7.36 18.69
N PRO A 63 6.01 6.63 18.47
CA PRO A 63 5.96 5.24 18.02
C PRO A 63 5.61 4.32 19.18
N ILE A 64 4.32 4.02 19.34
CA ILE A 64 3.84 3.08 20.35
C ILE A 64 3.93 1.65 19.80
N ARG A 65 4.75 0.80 20.43
CA ARG A 65 4.84 -0.64 20.11
C ARG A 65 4.18 -1.45 21.23
N PRO A 66 3.20 -2.32 20.94
CA PRO A 66 2.56 -3.13 21.97
C PRO A 66 3.53 -4.17 22.56
N ALA A 67 3.59 -4.26 23.89
CA ALA A 67 4.54 -5.11 24.61
C ALA A 67 4.36 -6.62 24.34
N THR A 68 3.14 -7.05 23.99
CA THR A 68 2.83 -8.46 23.72
C THR A 68 3.15 -8.89 22.29
N SER A 69 3.44 -7.94 21.38
CA SER A 69 3.68 -8.23 19.97
C SER A 69 5.09 -8.75 19.70
N SER A 70 5.25 -9.50 18.61
CA SER A 70 6.59 -9.91 18.14
C SER A 70 7.22 -8.75 17.34
N PRO A 71 8.30 -8.11 17.85
CA PRO A 71 8.76 -6.83 17.33
C PRO A 71 9.30 -6.92 15.89
N ILE A 72 9.93 -8.05 15.55
CA ILE A 72 10.50 -8.29 14.22
C ILE A 72 9.38 -8.44 13.17
N LEU A 73 8.41 -9.32 13.41
CA LEU A 73 7.31 -9.56 12.48
C LEU A 73 6.38 -8.35 12.37
N PHE A 74 6.17 -7.62 13.46
CA PHE A 74 5.33 -6.43 13.46
C PHE A 74 5.88 -5.32 12.56
N LEU A 75 7.21 -5.24 12.42
CA LEU A 75 7.87 -4.29 11.52
C LEU A 75 8.01 -4.85 10.10
N LEU A 76 8.37 -6.13 9.96
CA LEU A 76 8.60 -6.75 8.65
C LEU A 76 7.32 -6.95 7.84
N ALA A 77 6.17 -7.26 8.47
CA ALA A 77 4.95 -7.54 7.73
C ALA A 77 4.44 -6.33 6.91
N PRO A 78 4.35 -5.10 7.46
CA PRO A 78 4.00 -3.92 6.67
C PRO A 78 5.04 -3.57 5.59
N VAL A 79 6.33 -3.81 5.86
CA VAL A 79 7.41 -3.59 4.89
C VAL A 79 7.28 -4.57 3.71
N LEU A 80 6.99 -5.83 3.98
CA LEU A 80 6.73 -6.85 2.97
C LEU A 80 5.53 -6.47 2.10
N ALA A 81 4.43 -6.00 2.72
CA ALA A 81 3.23 -5.57 1.98
C ALA A 81 3.54 -4.42 1.02
N LEU A 82 4.24 -3.37 1.49
CA LEU A 82 4.64 -2.24 0.65
C LEU A 82 5.59 -2.68 -0.46
N PHE A 83 6.55 -3.55 -0.16
CA PHE A 83 7.52 -4.06 -1.11
C PHE A 83 6.83 -4.85 -2.24
N LEU A 84 5.95 -5.79 -1.90
CA LEU A 84 5.18 -6.55 -2.88
C LEU A 84 4.29 -5.63 -3.73
N ALA A 85 3.62 -4.64 -3.11
CA ALA A 85 2.79 -3.68 -3.83
C ALA A 85 3.60 -2.87 -4.87
N MET A 86 4.86 -2.53 -4.60
CA MET A 86 5.72 -1.82 -5.56
C MET A 86 6.19 -2.71 -6.70
N ILE A 87 6.49 -3.99 -6.44
CA ILE A 87 6.97 -4.92 -7.46
C ILE A 87 5.88 -5.25 -8.49
N ILE A 88 4.60 -5.28 -8.09
CA ILE A 88 3.48 -5.56 -9.00
C ILE A 88 3.43 -4.57 -10.19
N TRP A 89 3.97 -3.35 -10.04
CA TRP A 89 3.99 -2.34 -11.10
C TRP A 89 5.04 -2.58 -12.20
N ILE A 90 5.99 -3.49 -11.99
CA ILE A 90 7.13 -3.70 -12.89
C ILE A 90 6.72 -4.14 -14.32
N PRO A 91 5.88 -5.18 -14.52
CA PRO A 91 5.53 -5.67 -15.86
C PRO A 91 4.40 -4.88 -16.53
N ILE A 92 3.88 -3.81 -15.91
CA ILE A 92 2.75 -3.06 -16.46
C ILE A 92 3.20 -2.30 -17.71
N PRO A 93 2.51 -2.48 -18.86
CA PRO A 93 2.89 -1.81 -20.09
C PRO A 93 2.70 -0.30 -19.95
N MET A 94 3.81 0.41 -20.02
CA MET A 94 3.91 1.87 -20.03
C MET A 94 4.78 2.28 -21.23
N PRO A 95 4.76 3.55 -21.67
CA PRO A 95 5.63 3.98 -22.78
C PRO A 95 7.12 3.71 -22.54
N LEU A 96 7.55 3.63 -21.26
CA LEU A 96 8.91 3.30 -20.84
C LEU A 96 8.84 2.24 -19.73
N PRO A 97 8.67 0.95 -20.06
CA PRO A 97 8.51 -0.11 -19.06
C PRO A 97 9.82 -0.33 -18.28
N LEU A 98 9.70 -0.68 -17.00
CA LEU A 98 10.85 -1.01 -16.13
C LEU A 98 11.52 -2.32 -16.55
N SER A 99 10.71 -3.32 -16.90
CA SER A 99 11.17 -4.56 -17.53
C SER A 99 10.06 -5.18 -18.36
N ASP A 100 10.36 -5.47 -19.62
CA ASP A 100 9.47 -6.25 -20.47
C ASP A 100 9.62 -7.74 -20.17
N MET A 101 8.56 -8.35 -19.65
CA MET A 101 8.50 -9.77 -19.34
C MET A 101 7.48 -10.48 -20.23
N ASN A 102 7.88 -11.57 -20.89
CA ASN A 102 6.98 -12.38 -21.70
C ASN A 102 5.82 -12.98 -20.89
N LEU A 103 6.04 -13.28 -19.61
CA LEU A 103 5.06 -13.87 -18.69
C LEU A 103 4.56 -12.86 -17.64
N GLY A 104 4.35 -11.60 -18.04
CA GLY A 104 3.95 -10.52 -17.12
C GLY A 104 2.66 -10.79 -16.34
N ILE A 105 1.65 -11.43 -16.96
CA ILE A 105 0.38 -11.76 -16.29
C ILE A 105 0.58 -12.82 -15.21
N LEU A 106 1.33 -13.89 -15.50
CA LEU A 106 1.66 -14.93 -14.52
C LEU A 106 2.47 -14.35 -13.34
N PHE A 107 3.34 -13.38 -13.62
CA PHE A 107 4.09 -12.68 -12.58
C PHE A 107 3.15 -11.89 -11.64
N ILE A 108 2.16 -11.17 -12.19
CA ILE A 108 1.18 -10.44 -11.38
C ILE A 108 0.36 -11.40 -10.50
N LEU A 109 -0.12 -12.51 -11.07
CA LEU A 109 -0.87 -13.54 -10.33
C LEU A 109 -0.02 -14.22 -9.24
N ALA A 110 1.26 -14.47 -9.52
CA ALA A 110 2.17 -15.00 -8.52
C ALA A 110 2.36 -14.01 -7.36
N LEU A 111 2.57 -12.72 -7.65
CA LEU A 111 2.75 -11.70 -6.62
C LEU A 111 1.50 -11.40 -5.81
N SER A 112 0.31 -11.45 -6.42
CA SER A 112 -0.95 -11.29 -5.67
C SER A 112 -1.08 -12.38 -4.61
N SER A 113 -0.83 -13.64 -4.99
CA SER A 113 -0.86 -14.77 -4.05
C SER A 113 0.14 -14.61 -2.89
N MET A 114 1.30 -13.98 -3.14
CA MET A 114 2.29 -13.71 -2.10
C MET A 114 1.84 -12.61 -1.12
N MET A 115 1.00 -11.66 -1.56
CA MET A 115 0.52 -10.57 -0.71
C MET A 115 -0.30 -11.07 0.48
N VAL A 116 -0.98 -12.21 0.32
CA VAL A 116 -1.76 -12.88 1.39
C VAL A 116 -0.89 -13.20 2.62
N PHE A 117 0.38 -13.58 2.43
CA PHE A 117 1.29 -13.87 3.55
C PHE A 117 1.60 -12.62 4.39
N SER A 118 1.64 -11.43 3.77
CA SER A 118 1.84 -10.18 4.50
C SER A 118 0.66 -9.86 5.43
N ILE A 119 -0.56 -10.17 4.99
CA ILE A 119 -1.80 -9.98 5.77
C ILE A 119 -1.81 -10.95 6.95
N LEU A 120 -1.52 -12.23 6.72
CA LEU A 120 -1.45 -13.23 7.80
C LEU A 120 -0.35 -12.89 8.81
N GLY A 121 0.83 -12.51 8.31
CA GLY A 121 1.98 -12.13 9.14
C GLY A 121 1.69 -10.95 10.06
N SER A 122 0.99 -9.91 9.56
CA SER A 122 0.61 -8.77 10.40
C SER A 122 -0.40 -9.13 11.50
N GLY A 123 -1.36 -10.01 11.19
CA GLY A 123 -2.32 -10.52 12.17
C GLY A 123 -1.65 -11.31 13.29
N TRP A 124 -0.76 -12.23 12.92
CA TRP A 124 -0.02 -13.06 13.88
C TRP A 124 0.97 -12.24 14.72
N ALA A 125 1.62 -11.24 14.15
CA ALA A 125 2.58 -10.38 14.85
C ALA A 125 1.98 -9.64 16.06
N SER A 126 0.69 -9.32 16.02
CA SER A 126 0.00 -8.57 17.07
C SER A 126 -0.22 -9.34 18.39
N ASN A 127 -0.06 -10.67 18.36
CA ASN A 127 -0.31 -11.57 19.49
C ASN A 127 -1.66 -11.34 20.20
N SER A 128 -2.72 -11.05 19.43
CA SER A 128 -4.09 -10.89 19.94
C SER A 128 -5.06 -11.78 19.18
N LYS A 129 -5.96 -12.46 19.90
CA LYS A 129 -6.95 -13.37 19.29
C LYS A 129 -7.85 -12.66 18.28
N TYR A 130 -8.25 -11.42 18.58
CA TYR A 130 -9.12 -10.64 17.70
C TYR A 130 -8.45 -10.28 16.37
N ALA A 131 -7.23 -9.74 16.39
CA ALA A 131 -6.52 -9.38 15.17
C ALA A 131 -6.16 -10.62 14.34
N LEU A 132 -5.81 -11.74 14.98
CA LEU A 132 -5.54 -13.00 14.28
C LEU A 132 -6.78 -13.51 13.53
N ILE A 133 -7.95 -13.54 14.19
CA ILE A 133 -9.21 -13.95 13.55
C ILE A 133 -9.57 -12.98 12.42
N GLY A 134 -9.36 -11.67 12.60
CA GLY A 134 -9.58 -10.66 11.56
C GLY A 134 -8.68 -10.89 10.33
N ALA A 135 -7.39 -11.18 10.54
CA ALA A 135 -6.46 -11.49 9.46
C ALA A 135 -6.85 -12.78 8.72
N LEU A 136 -7.25 -13.83 9.43
CA LEU A 136 -7.72 -15.07 8.80
C LEU A 136 -8.96 -14.85 7.92
N ARG A 137 -9.89 -13.99 8.35
CA ARG A 137 -11.06 -13.60 7.53
C ARG A 137 -10.65 -12.84 6.27
N ALA A 138 -9.73 -11.89 6.40
CA ALA A 138 -9.21 -11.15 5.24
C ALA A 138 -8.49 -12.09 4.26
N VAL A 139 -7.67 -13.01 4.76
CA VAL A 139 -6.98 -14.04 3.95
C VAL A 139 -7.97 -14.94 3.20
N ALA A 140 -9.01 -15.42 3.89
CA ALA A 140 -10.04 -16.24 3.25
C ALA A 140 -10.75 -15.46 2.13
N GLN A 141 -11.03 -14.17 2.37
CA GLN A 141 -11.63 -13.30 1.37
C GLN A 141 -10.71 -13.11 0.16
N THR A 142 -9.43 -12.77 0.38
CA THR A 142 -8.49 -12.50 -0.73
C THR A 142 -8.28 -13.72 -1.59
N ILE A 143 -8.06 -14.90 -0.99
CA ILE A 143 -7.88 -16.16 -1.74
C ILE A 143 -9.15 -16.50 -2.55
N SER A 144 -10.34 -16.29 -1.96
CA SER A 144 -11.59 -16.59 -2.66
C SER A 144 -11.77 -15.73 -3.92
N TYR A 145 -11.39 -14.45 -3.86
CA TYR A 145 -11.47 -13.55 -5.02
C TYR A 145 -10.30 -13.72 -6.00
N GLU A 146 -9.16 -14.23 -5.57
CA GLU A 146 -8.03 -14.56 -6.46
C GLU A 146 -8.37 -15.68 -7.44
N VAL A 147 -9.14 -16.69 -7.02
CA VAL A 147 -9.55 -17.79 -7.92
C VAL A 147 -10.46 -17.29 -9.05
N THR A 148 -11.20 -16.22 -8.81
CA THR A 148 -12.10 -15.63 -9.81
C THR A 148 -11.44 -14.63 -10.75
N LEU A 149 -10.23 -14.14 -10.40
CA LEU A 149 -9.50 -13.10 -11.12
C LEU A 149 -8.72 -13.68 -12.31
#